data_AF-G2P7C9-F1
#
_entry.id   AF-G2P7C9-F1
#
_cell.length_a   1.000
_cell.length_b   1.000
_cell.length_c   1.000
_cell.angle_alpha   90.00
_cell.angle_beta   90.00
_cell.angle_gamma   90.00
#
_symmetry.space_group_name_H-M   'P 1'
#
loop_
_entity.id
_entity.type
_entity.pdbx_description
1 polymer ?
#
loop_
_entity_poly.entity_id
_entity_poly.type
_entity_poly.pdbx_seq_one_letter_code
_entity_poly.pdbx_strand_id
1 'polypeptide(L)'
;MVADVRITNTGSLLELQRRLRAAGHENIRASMQRRIRRAAEPLKDDLQNTIRSLPITSGGRRTRPGGPSPTSRPLRATIAGAIRISVRVAGNPGARVWVDKGALPPDLRTAKSDMATVINTGRIRHPVFGNKRRWVQQNATPLWWDNTVRAHRGRMEREVAHVLDDVRRRLE
;
A
#
# COMPACT_ATOMS: atom_id res chain seq x y z
N MET A 1 7.00 -0.14 -9.74
CA MET A 1 5.76 0.69 -9.70
C MET A 1 5.15 0.53 -8.33
N VAL A 2 4.50 1.55 -7.75
CA VAL A 2 3.66 1.35 -6.54
C VAL A 2 2.44 0.56 -7.00
N ALA A 3 2.62 -0.75 -7.01
CA ALA A 3 1.70 -1.70 -7.60
C ALA A 3 0.94 -2.45 -6.51
N ASP A 4 -0.14 -3.07 -6.95
CA ASP A 4 -0.91 -4.02 -6.17
C ASP A 4 -0.02 -5.07 -5.53
N VAL A 5 0.09 -5.08 -4.20
CA VAL A 5 0.77 -6.18 -3.52
C VAL A 5 -0.28 -7.18 -3.13
N ARG A 6 -0.28 -8.30 -3.85
CA ARG A 6 -1.02 -9.49 -3.50
C ARG A 6 -0.09 -10.47 -2.79
N ILE A 7 -0.46 -10.84 -1.59
CA ILE A 7 0.27 -11.86 -0.84
C ILE A 7 -0.67 -13.03 -0.68
N THR A 8 -0.47 -14.08 -1.49
CA THR A 8 -1.02 -15.41 -1.20
C THR A 8 -0.35 -16.56 -1.96
N ASN A 9 -0.31 -17.70 -1.26
CA ASN A 9 -0.11 -19.05 -1.77
C ASN A 9 -1.46 -19.56 -2.32
N THR A 10 -1.78 -19.24 -3.57
CA THR A 10 -3.15 -19.21 -4.13
C THR A 10 -3.87 -20.55 -4.24
N GLY A 11 -3.16 -21.67 -4.31
CA GLY A 11 -3.75 -23.00 -4.52
C GLY A 11 -4.53 -23.54 -3.31
N SER A 12 -3.88 -23.57 -2.14
CA SER A 12 -4.45 -24.17 -0.92
C SER A 12 -5.63 -23.37 -0.35
N LEU A 13 -5.62 -22.04 -0.50
CA LEU A 13 -6.74 -21.19 -0.09
C LEU A 13 -8.00 -21.46 -0.90
N LEU A 14 -7.89 -21.70 -2.21
CA LEU A 14 -9.05 -21.93 -3.07
C LEU A 14 -9.76 -23.22 -2.74
N GLU A 15 -9.01 -24.27 -2.42
CA GLU A 15 -9.56 -25.55 -2.01
C GLU A 15 -10.26 -25.44 -0.64
N LEU A 16 -9.58 -24.84 0.34
CA LEU A 16 -10.14 -24.63 1.68
C LEU A 16 -11.43 -23.80 1.62
N GLN A 17 -11.45 -22.76 0.77
CA GLN A 17 -12.63 -21.92 0.58
C GLN A 17 -13.80 -22.70 -0.05
N ARG A 18 -13.53 -23.58 -1.02
CA ARG A 18 -14.57 -24.45 -1.61
C ARG A 18 -15.18 -25.37 -0.55
N ARG A 19 -14.35 -25.99 0.29
CA ARG A 19 -14.81 -26.83 1.42
C ARG A 19 -15.64 -26.03 2.42
N LEU A 20 -15.18 -24.84 2.81
CA LEU A 20 -15.93 -23.93 3.70
C LEU A 20 -17.28 -23.47 3.13
N ARG A 21 -17.41 -23.35 1.80
CA ARG A 21 -18.69 -23.02 1.16
C ARG A 21 -19.61 -24.23 1.14
N ALA A 22 -19.10 -25.40 0.77
CA ALA A 22 -19.87 -26.63 0.73
C ALA A 22 -20.43 -27.02 2.11
N ALA A 23 -19.66 -26.79 3.18
CA ALA A 23 -20.04 -27.13 4.54
C ALA A 23 -20.88 -26.05 5.26
N GLY A 24 -21.20 -24.91 4.63
CA GLY A 24 -22.06 -23.89 5.21
C GLY A 24 -21.46 -23.05 6.36
N HIS A 25 -20.15 -23.16 6.63
CA HIS A 25 -19.49 -22.48 7.77
C HIS A 25 -19.17 -20.99 7.52
N GLU A 26 -20.20 -20.14 7.45
CA GLU A 26 -20.04 -18.67 7.27
C GLU A 26 -19.27 -18.02 8.43
N ASN A 27 -19.50 -18.47 9.67
CA ASN A 27 -18.80 -18.02 10.86
C ASN A 27 -17.27 -18.23 10.76
N ILE A 28 -16.84 -19.39 10.28
CA ILE A 28 -15.42 -19.72 10.10
C ILE A 28 -14.81 -18.86 8.99
N ARG A 29 -15.54 -18.66 7.88
CA ARG A 29 -15.14 -17.77 6.78
C ARG A 29 -14.95 -16.33 7.24
N ALA A 30 -15.91 -15.77 7.97
CA ALA A 30 -15.82 -14.41 8.52
C ALA A 30 -14.67 -14.28 9.54
N SER A 31 -14.43 -15.33 10.34
CA SER A 31 -13.29 -15.39 11.26
C SER A 31 -11.95 -15.39 10.51
N MET A 32 -11.81 -16.26 9.49
CA MET A 32 -10.63 -16.34 8.63
C MET A 32 -10.33 -15.00 7.97
N GLN A 33 -11.34 -14.35 7.38
CA GLN A 33 -11.18 -13.05 6.73
C GLN A 33 -10.67 -11.98 7.70
N ARG A 34 -11.23 -11.91 8.91
CA ARG A 34 -10.80 -10.97 9.95
C ARG A 34 -9.35 -11.22 10.37
N ARG A 35 -8.95 -12.48 10.51
CA ARG A 35 -7.59 -12.84 10.90
C ARG A 35 -6.56 -12.52 9.81
N ILE A 36 -6.86 -12.83 8.55
CA ILE A 36 -6.01 -12.44 7.41
C ILE A 36 -5.88 -10.91 7.34
N ARG A 37 -6.97 -10.17 7.61
CA ARG A 37 -6.93 -8.70 7.63
C ARG A 37 -5.98 -8.18 8.70
N ARG A 38 -6.06 -8.70 9.93
CA ARG A 38 -5.16 -8.35 11.03
C ARG A 38 -3.70 -8.68 10.70
N ALA A 39 -3.44 -9.79 10.01
CA ALA A 39 -2.08 -10.17 9.60
C ALA A 39 -1.43 -9.16 8.64
N ALA A 40 -2.23 -8.50 7.80
CA ALA A 40 -1.77 -7.52 6.83
C ALA A 40 -1.86 -6.06 7.32
N GLU A 41 -2.44 -5.83 8.50
CA GLU A 41 -2.59 -4.51 9.13
C GLU A 41 -1.23 -3.84 9.45
N PRO A 42 -0.23 -4.56 10.00
CA PRO A 42 1.10 -3.98 10.23
C PRO A 42 1.75 -3.45 8.96
N LEU A 43 1.64 -4.17 7.83
CA LEU A 43 2.19 -3.70 6.55
C LEU A 43 1.55 -2.38 6.12
N LYS A 44 0.22 -2.26 6.23
CA LYS A 44 -0.49 -1.02 5.90
C LYS A 44 0.00 0.13 6.77
N ASP A 45 0.08 -0.08 8.07
CA ASP A 45 0.43 0.98 9.02
C ASP A 45 1.88 1.43 8.83
N ASP A 46 2.79 0.49 8.56
CA ASP A 46 4.19 0.80 8.29
C ASP A 46 4.38 1.52 6.95
N LEU A 47 3.60 1.14 5.92
CA LEU A 47 3.56 1.89 4.65
C LEU A 47 3.08 3.33 4.87
N GLN A 48 2.05 3.52 5.69
CA GLN A 48 1.53 4.86 6.04
C GLN A 48 2.57 5.67 6.83
N ASN A 49 3.28 5.06 7.75
CA ASN A 49 4.31 5.73 8.55
C ASN A 49 5.56 6.06 7.72
N THR A 50 5.97 5.14 6.85
CA THR A 50 7.10 5.32 5.94
C THR A 50 6.87 6.51 5.01
N ILE A 51 5.71 6.60 4.35
CA ILE A 51 5.44 7.73 3.46
C ILE A 51 5.30 9.06 4.23
N ARG A 52 4.79 9.04 5.48
CA ARG A 52 4.69 10.24 6.34
C ARG A 52 6.06 10.78 6.74
N SER A 53 6.99 9.89 7.06
CA SER A 53 8.34 10.21 7.54
C SER A 53 9.39 10.33 6.44
N LEU A 54 9.02 10.04 5.19
CA LEU A 54 9.97 9.99 4.08
C LEU A 54 10.73 11.32 3.93
N PRO A 55 12.07 11.31 3.99
CA PRO A 55 12.86 12.51 3.80
C PRO A 55 12.78 12.91 2.32
N ILE A 56 12.19 14.09 2.06
CA ILE A 56 12.13 14.70 0.74
C ILE A 56 12.98 15.96 0.79
N THR A 57 14.06 15.97 0.03
CA THR A 57 15.07 17.05 0.02
C THR A 57 15.09 17.75 -1.32
N SER A 58 15.33 19.06 -1.34
CA SER A 58 15.53 19.81 -2.58
C SER A 58 16.94 19.61 -3.12
N GLY A 59 17.10 19.35 -4.41
CA GLY A 59 18.42 19.18 -5.04
C GLY A 59 19.23 20.48 -5.25
N GLY A 60 18.67 21.65 -4.91
CA GLY A 60 19.29 22.96 -5.16
C GLY A 60 19.87 23.63 -3.91
N ARG A 61 20.87 24.49 -4.13
CA ARG A 61 21.50 25.34 -3.10
C ARG A 61 20.46 26.34 -2.55
N ARG A 62 20.09 26.22 -1.27
CA ARG A 62 19.15 27.13 -0.58
C ARG A 62 19.71 28.56 -0.62
N THR A 63 19.24 29.36 -1.57
CA THR A 63 19.60 30.78 -1.63
C THR A 63 18.48 31.66 -1.04
N ARG A 64 17.24 31.16 -1.01
CA ARG A 64 16.06 31.84 -0.44
C ARG A 64 15.06 30.82 0.13
N PRO A 65 14.32 31.12 1.21
CA PRO A 65 13.16 30.34 1.64
C PRO A 65 12.16 30.22 0.48
N GLY A 66 11.61 29.02 0.28
CA GLY A 66 10.55 28.83 -0.70
C GLY A 66 9.31 29.65 -0.34
N GLY A 67 8.58 30.13 -1.34
CA GLY A 67 7.27 30.76 -1.12
C GLY A 67 6.24 29.79 -0.54
N PRO A 68 5.08 30.31 -0.07
CA PRO A 68 4.00 29.49 0.47
C PRO A 68 3.60 28.39 -0.52
N SER A 69 3.32 27.19 0.00
CA SER A 69 2.79 26.11 -0.82
C SER A 69 1.47 26.56 -1.46
N PRO A 70 1.25 26.31 -2.77
CA PRO A 70 0.00 26.67 -3.44
C PRO A 70 -1.17 25.79 -2.98
N THR A 71 -0.90 24.79 -2.14
CA THR A 71 -1.88 23.91 -1.54
C THR A 71 -1.61 23.82 -0.03
N SER A 72 -2.65 23.94 0.79
CA SER A 72 -2.59 23.70 2.24
C SER A 72 -2.55 22.21 2.59
N ARG A 73 -2.81 21.33 1.61
CA ARG A 73 -2.91 19.89 1.81
C ARG A 73 -1.51 19.25 1.98
N PRO A 74 -1.27 18.51 3.08
CA PRO A 74 -0.02 17.79 3.27
C PRO A 74 0.09 16.61 2.30
N LEU A 75 1.06 16.67 1.37
CA LEU A 75 1.27 15.66 0.32
C LEU A 75 1.42 14.24 0.90
N ARG A 76 2.36 14.06 1.82
CA ARG A 76 2.68 12.75 2.42
C ARG A 76 1.49 12.14 3.17
N ALA A 77 0.78 12.95 3.94
CA ALA A 77 -0.40 12.51 4.68
C ALA A 77 -1.57 12.17 3.73
N THR A 78 -1.71 12.88 2.60
CA THR A 78 -2.71 12.54 1.57
C THR A 78 -2.45 11.15 0.99
N ILE A 79 -1.20 10.86 0.62
CA ILE A 79 -0.82 9.56 0.08
C ILE A 79 -1.02 8.46 1.13
N ALA A 80 -0.59 8.69 2.38
CA ALA A 80 -0.82 7.76 3.49
C ALA A 80 -2.31 7.44 3.67
N GLY A 81 -3.16 8.47 3.62
CA GLY A 81 -4.61 8.34 3.75
C GLY A 81 -5.26 7.55 2.62
N ALA A 82 -4.60 7.44 1.46
CA ALA A 82 -5.06 6.65 0.32
C ALA A 82 -4.61 5.18 0.35
N ILE A 83 -3.75 4.77 1.28
CA ILE A 83 -3.34 3.36 1.40
C ILE A 83 -4.50 2.54 1.97
N ARG A 84 -4.88 1.47 1.26
CA ARG A 84 -6.00 0.60 1.58
C ARG A 84 -5.58 -0.86 1.66
N ILE A 85 -6.35 -1.62 2.41
CA ILE A 85 -6.25 -3.07 2.56
C ILE A 85 -7.60 -3.70 2.21
N SER A 86 -7.55 -4.83 1.49
CA SER A 86 -8.70 -5.66 1.14
C SER A 86 -8.28 -7.10 1.31
N VAL A 87 -9.14 -7.87 1.96
CA VAL A 87 -9.01 -9.31 2.01
C VAL A 87 -10.12 -9.88 1.15
N ARG A 88 -9.72 -10.56 0.09
CA ARG A 88 -10.64 -11.36 -0.71
C ARG A 88 -10.53 -12.80 -0.25
N VAL A 89 -11.67 -13.43 -0.07
CA VAL A 89 -11.75 -14.85 0.30
C VAL A 89 -12.26 -15.67 -0.88
N ALA A 90 -12.88 -15.04 -1.88
CA ALA A 90 -13.47 -15.73 -3.03
C ALA A 90 -12.75 -15.44 -4.34
N GLY A 91 -12.62 -16.48 -5.19
CA GLY A 91 -12.12 -16.42 -6.56
C GLY A 91 -10.60 -16.24 -6.65
N ASN A 92 -10.07 -15.21 -5.98
CA ASN A 92 -8.64 -14.97 -5.81
C ASN A 92 -8.37 -14.65 -4.34
N PRO A 93 -8.29 -15.68 -3.49
CA PRO A 93 -8.18 -15.49 -2.06
C PRO A 93 -6.80 -14.90 -1.70
N GLY A 94 -6.81 -13.89 -0.82
CA GLY A 94 -5.62 -13.25 -0.29
C GLY A 94 -5.80 -11.84 0.23
N ALA A 95 -4.74 -11.33 0.85
CA ALA A 95 -4.63 -9.95 1.27
C ALA A 95 -4.03 -9.10 0.14
N ARG A 96 -4.67 -7.97 -0.11
CA ARG A 96 -4.31 -6.99 -1.12
C ARG A 96 -4.05 -5.66 -0.42
N VAL A 97 -2.87 -5.08 -0.61
CA VAL A 97 -2.55 -3.72 -0.15
C VAL A 97 -2.22 -2.87 -1.38
N TRP A 98 -2.88 -1.72 -1.50
CA TRP A 98 -2.70 -0.82 -2.65
C TRP A 98 -2.94 0.63 -2.25
N VAL A 99 -2.49 1.55 -3.11
CA VAL A 99 -2.86 2.97 -3.05
C VAL A 99 -4.15 3.17 -3.83
N ASP A 100 -5.21 3.57 -3.14
CA ASP A 100 -6.50 3.86 -3.74
C ASP A 100 -6.46 5.20 -4.50
N LYS A 101 -6.41 5.10 -5.83
CA LYS A 101 -6.40 6.26 -6.73
C LYS A 101 -7.69 7.07 -6.67
N GLY A 102 -8.81 6.48 -6.28
CA GLY A 102 -10.09 7.18 -6.10
C GLY A 102 -10.07 8.10 -4.88
N ALA A 103 -9.35 7.70 -3.83
CA ALA A 103 -9.13 8.50 -2.62
C ALA A 103 -8.08 9.61 -2.81
N LEU A 104 -7.33 9.59 -3.91
CA LEU A 104 -6.36 10.63 -4.24
C LEU A 104 -7.02 11.80 -5.01
N PRO A 105 -6.63 13.04 -4.71
CA PRO A 105 -6.98 14.21 -5.51
C PRO A 105 -6.54 14.07 -6.98
N PRO A 106 -7.25 14.72 -7.94
CA PRO A 106 -6.96 14.60 -9.37
C PRO A 106 -5.50 14.86 -9.73
N ASP A 107 -4.87 15.86 -9.10
CA ASP A 107 -3.48 16.25 -9.32
C ASP A 107 -2.46 15.19 -8.89
N LEU A 108 -2.82 14.25 -8.01
CA LEU A 108 -1.93 13.19 -7.52
C LEU A 108 -2.14 11.81 -8.16
N ARG A 109 -3.22 11.62 -8.94
CA ARG A 109 -3.64 10.29 -9.43
C ARG A 109 -3.49 10.05 -10.93
N THR A 110 -3.23 11.09 -11.74
CA THR A 110 -3.11 10.88 -13.20
C THR A 110 -1.85 10.11 -13.56
N ALA A 111 -1.81 9.42 -14.69
CA ALA A 111 -0.63 8.65 -15.11
C ALA A 111 0.66 9.51 -15.21
N LYS A 112 0.52 10.80 -15.48
CA LYS A 112 1.64 11.77 -15.52
C LYS A 112 2.03 12.32 -14.13
N SER A 113 1.19 12.12 -13.13
CA SER A 113 1.33 12.68 -11.79
C SER A 113 1.07 11.69 -10.65
N ASP A 114 1.16 10.38 -10.92
CA ASP A 114 0.99 9.31 -9.93
C ASP A 114 2.07 9.46 -8.87
N MET A 115 1.76 10.25 -7.86
CA MET A 115 2.79 10.79 -7.00
C MET A 115 3.36 9.72 -6.08
N ALA A 116 2.56 8.72 -5.72
CA ALA A 116 3.04 7.55 -5.00
C ALA A 116 4.12 6.81 -5.82
N THR A 117 3.85 6.58 -7.11
CA THR A 117 4.81 5.94 -8.02
C THR A 117 6.04 6.81 -8.25
N VAL A 118 5.87 8.12 -8.48
CA VAL A 118 6.97 9.07 -8.69
C VAL A 118 7.88 9.12 -7.46
N ILE A 119 7.33 9.23 -6.25
CA ILE A 119 8.11 9.22 -5.01
C ILE A 119 8.89 7.90 -4.87
N ASN A 120 8.29 6.77 -5.26
CA ASN A 120 8.95 5.48 -5.21
C ASN A 120 10.17 5.36 -6.16
N THR A 121 10.26 6.19 -7.20
CA THR A 121 11.48 6.28 -8.02
C THR A 121 12.63 7.02 -7.33
N GLY A 122 12.34 7.73 -6.24
CA GLY A 122 13.29 8.59 -5.53
C GLY A 122 13.53 9.95 -6.17
N ARG A 123 12.99 10.21 -7.38
CA ARG A 123 13.17 11.48 -8.10
C ARG A 123 11.83 12.13 -8.40
N ILE A 124 11.58 13.25 -7.73
CA ILE A 124 10.34 14.01 -7.87
C ILE A 124 10.66 15.26 -8.66
N ARG A 125 10.24 15.30 -9.94
CA ARG A 125 10.41 16.47 -10.79
C ARG A 125 9.07 17.17 -10.95
N HIS A 126 9.00 18.45 -10.58
CA HIS A 126 7.77 19.23 -10.63
C HIS A 126 8.03 20.69 -11.04
N PRO A 127 7.06 21.37 -11.66
CA PRO A 127 7.16 22.80 -11.92
C PRO A 127 7.18 23.59 -10.60
N VAL A 128 7.91 24.70 -10.58
CA VAL A 128 7.91 25.64 -9.44
C VAL A 128 6.57 26.37 -9.43
N PHE A 129 5.73 26.12 -8.43
CA PHE A 129 4.42 26.78 -8.27
C PHE A 129 3.55 26.75 -9.56
N GLY A 130 3.61 25.68 -10.34
CA GLY A 130 2.85 25.56 -11.60
C GLY A 130 3.50 26.22 -12.82
N ASN A 131 4.64 26.90 -12.68
CA ASN A 131 5.39 27.47 -13.80
C ASN A 131 6.03 26.36 -14.65
N LYS A 132 5.43 26.07 -15.80
CA LYS A 132 5.89 25.02 -16.74
C LYS A 132 7.26 25.31 -17.38
N ARG A 133 7.76 26.54 -17.29
CA ARG A 133 9.09 26.94 -17.82
C ARG A 133 10.22 26.71 -16.80
N ARG A 134 9.90 26.57 -15.50
CA ARG A 134 10.89 26.36 -14.44
C ARG A 134 10.57 25.10 -13.65
N TRP A 135 11.46 24.12 -13.79
CA TRP A 135 11.33 22.83 -13.13
C TRP A 135 12.36 22.68 -12.02
N VAL A 136 11.94 22.06 -10.94
CA VAL A 136 12.83 21.68 -9.83
C VAL A 136 12.77 20.17 -9.63
N GLN A 137 13.88 19.64 -9.10
CA GLN A 137 13.97 18.26 -8.67
C GLN A 137 14.08 18.21 -7.15
N GLN A 138 13.25 17.37 -6.55
CA GLN A 138 13.38 16.91 -5.18
C GLN A 138 13.77 15.44 -5.18
N ASN A 139 14.57 15.05 -4.21
CA ASN A 139 15.02 13.68 -4.02
C ASN A 139 14.32 13.09 -2.79
N ALA A 140 13.86 11.86 -2.92
CA ALA A 140 13.30 11.06 -1.84
C ALA A 140 14.06 9.73 -1.76
N THR A 141 13.97 9.05 -0.62
CA THR A 141 14.49 7.68 -0.53
C THR A 141 13.74 6.79 -1.53
N PRO A 142 14.44 6.16 -2.50
CA PRO A 142 13.80 5.34 -3.51
C PRO A 142 13.24 4.04 -2.91
N LEU A 143 12.33 3.40 -3.63
CA LEU A 143 11.78 2.09 -3.31
C LEU A 143 11.15 2.00 -1.91
N TRP A 144 10.63 3.11 -1.38
CA TRP A 144 9.99 3.13 -0.07
C TRP A 144 8.86 2.09 0.04
N TRP A 145 8.08 1.90 -1.04
CA TRP A 145 7.01 0.92 -1.09
C TRP A 145 7.57 -0.49 -1.14
N ASP A 146 8.45 -0.75 -2.11
CA ASP A 146 9.00 -2.09 -2.36
C ASP A 146 9.83 -2.61 -1.16
N ASN A 147 10.59 -1.73 -0.52
CA ASN A 147 11.37 -2.05 0.67
C ASN A 147 10.47 -2.41 1.87
N THR A 148 9.43 -1.61 2.12
CA THR A 148 8.48 -1.88 3.21
C THR A 148 7.75 -3.20 2.97
N VAL A 149 7.27 -3.42 1.75
CA VAL A 149 6.58 -4.66 1.37
C VAL A 149 7.49 -5.88 1.53
N ARG A 150 8.74 -5.78 1.07
CA ARG A 150 9.72 -6.86 1.20
C ARG A 150 10.01 -7.20 2.66
N ALA A 151 10.11 -6.21 3.54
CA ALA A 151 10.36 -6.41 4.97
C ALA A 151 9.20 -7.15 5.66
N HIS A 152 7.95 -6.89 5.27
CA HIS A 152 6.77 -7.51 5.91
C HIS A 152 6.31 -8.82 5.27
N ARG A 153 6.73 -9.11 4.03
CA ARG A 153 6.27 -10.28 3.26
C ARG A 153 6.37 -11.58 4.06
N GLY A 154 7.56 -11.91 4.55
CA GLY A 154 7.78 -13.20 5.24
C GLY A 154 6.97 -13.35 6.53
N ARG A 155 6.78 -12.28 7.30
CA ARG A 155 5.93 -12.30 8.50
C ARG A 155 4.48 -12.57 8.12
N MET A 156 3.94 -11.82 7.16
CA MET A 156 2.55 -11.94 6.76
C MET A 156 2.25 -13.30 6.11
N GLU A 157 3.18 -13.85 5.32
CA GLU A 157 3.05 -15.19 4.76
C GLU A 157 2.92 -16.25 5.86
N ARG A 158 3.73 -16.17 6.92
CA ARG A 158 3.63 -17.05 8.11
C ARG A 158 2.30 -16.89 8.84
N GLU A 159 1.88 -15.65 9.12
CA GLU A 159 0.60 -15.38 9.79
C GLU A 159 -0.58 -15.93 8.99
N VAL A 160 -0.58 -15.73 7.67
CA VAL A 160 -1.63 -16.28 6.80
C VAL A 160 -1.59 -17.81 6.83
N ALA A 161 -0.42 -18.45 6.78
CA ALA A 161 -0.30 -19.90 6.90
C ALA A 161 -0.90 -20.42 8.22
N HIS A 162 -0.59 -19.79 9.35
CA HIS A 162 -1.18 -20.14 10.65
C HIS A 162 -2.70 -20.02 10.67
N VAL A 163 -3.26 -18.97 10.04
CA VAL A 163 -4.71 -18.82 9.92
C VAL A 163 -5.33 -19.97 9.12
N LEU A 164 -4.67 -20.41 8.04
CA LEU A 164 -5.16 -21.50 7.21
C LEU A 164 -5.10 -22.85 7.92
N ASP A 165 -4.01 -23.11 8.64
CA ASP A 165 -3.86 -24.35 9.40
C ASP A 165 -4.89 -24.45 10.53
N ASP A 166 -5.17 -23.34 11.22
CA ASP A 166 -6.24 -23.29 12.22
C ASP A 166 -7.63 -23.55 11.65
N VAL A 167 -7.89 -23.04 10.44
CA VAL A 167 -9.17 -23.26 9.76
C VAL A 167 -9.27 -24.71 9.30
N ARG A 168 -8.18 -25.30 8.79
CA ARG A 168 -8.13 -26.73 8.42
C ARG A 168 -8.44 -27.62 9.62
N ARG A 169 -7.80 -27.38 10.77
CA ARG A 169 -8.04 -28.12 12.03
C ARG A 169 -9.47 -28.02 12.57
N ARG A 170 -10.27 -27.04 12.13
CA ARG A 170 -11.68 -26.89 12.52
C ARG A 170 -12.65 -27.58 11.57
N LEU A 171 -12.16 -28.06 10.43
CA LEU A 171 -12.96 -28.77 9.42
C LEU A 171 -12.73 -30.29 9.43
N GLU A 172 -11.67 -30.74 10.11
CA GLU A 172 -11.45 -32.13 10.52
C GLU A 172 -12.28 -32.43 11.77
#